data_AF-A0A1J1DXF6-F1
#
_entry.id   AF-A0A1J1DXF6-F1
#
_cell.length_a   1.000
_cell.length_b   1.000
_cell.length_c   1.000
_cell.angle_alpha   90.00
_cell.angle_beta   90.00
_cell.angle_gamma   90.00
#
_symmetry.space_group_name_H-M   'P 1'
#
loop_
_entity.id
_entity.type
_entity.pdbx_description
1 polymer ?
#
loop_
_entity_poly.entity_id
_entity_poly.type
_entity_poly.pdbx_seq_one_letter_code
_entity_poly.pdbx_strand_id
1 'polypeptide(L)'
;MQNIAKVKHGCGMPVPRGYDPELLYVECGNCGAPIMWGEGRATHILAQAGIDPLELDASCLLVTDACPLCTNRRQYSVQIFRVSCETPLRFGTA
;
A
#
# COMPACT_ATOMS: atom_id res chain seq x y z
N MET A 1 18.94 18.57 33.51
CA MET A 1 17.72 18.98 32.77
C MET A 1 18.14 19.39 31.35
N GLN A 2 17.56 18.70 30.36
CA GLN A 2 17.49 19.02 28.92
C GLN A 2 18.82 19.09 28.12
N ASN A 3 19.25 17.93 27.60
CA ASN A 3 20.10 17.89 26.41
C ASN A 3 19.21 18.02 25.17
N ILE A 4 19.26 19.19 24.53
CA ILE A 4 18.65 19.46 23.23
C ILE A 4 19.50 18.73 22.19
N ALA A 5 19.00 17.61 21.65
CA ALA A 5 19.65 16.92 20.55
C ALA A 5 19.74 17.86 19.34
N LYS A 6 20.95 18.34 19.08
CA LYS A 6 21.31 19.18 17.94
C LYS A 6 21.11 18.36 16.65
N VAL A 7 20.03 18.61 15.92
CA VAL A 7 19.80 18.03 14.59
C VAL A 7 20.89 18.55 13.66
N LYS A 8 21.87 17.69 13.41
CA LYS A 8 22.94 17.94 12.43
C LYS A 8 22.29 17.69 11.07
N HIS A 9 22.06 18.76 10.32
CA HIS A 9 21.73 18.65 8.90
C HIS A 9 22.99 18.15 8.19
N GLY A 10 23.19 16.83 8.21
CA GLY A 10 24.16 16.17 7.36
C GLY A 10 23.68 16.25 5.92
N CYS A 11 24.61 16.52 5.01
CA CYS A 11 24.44 16.25 3.59
C CYS A 11 24.35 14.73 3.40
N GLY A 12 23.19 14.16 3.75
CA GLY A 12 22.85 12.78 3.47
C GLY A 12 22.23 12.73 2.08
N MET A 13 22.66 11.79 1.25
CA MET A 13 21.85 11.28 0.14
C MET A 13 20.38 11.22 0.59
N PRO A 14 19.40 11.68 -0.22
CA PRO A 14 18.01 11.47 0.13
C PRO A 14 17.84 9.96 0.36
N VAL A 15 17.56 9.57 1.61
CA VAL A 15 17.06 8.24 1.91
C VAL A 15 15.90 8.07 0.94
N PRO A 16 15.87 7.02 0.09
CA PRO A 16 14.74 6.78 -0.78
C PRO A 16 13.51 6.85 0.12
N ARG A 17 12.69 7.88 -0.05
CA ARG A 17 11.43 7.95 0.66
C ARG A 17 10.63 6.83 0.02
N GLY A 18 10.49 5.72 0.73
CA GLY A 18 9.66 4.59 0.30
C GLY A 18 8.28 5.10 -0.10
N TYR A 19 7.57 4.31 -0.90
CA TYR A 19 6.25 4.70 -1.35
C TYR A 19 5.33 4.86 -0.12
N ASP A 20 4.55 5.94 -0.08
CA ASP A 20 3.63 6.19 1.03
C ASP A 20 2.52 5.13 1.00
N PRO A 21 2.44 4.23 2.00
CA PRO A 21 1.43 3.18 2.06
C PRO A 21 -0.01 3.69 1.98
N GLU A 22 -0.26 4.90 2.48
CA GLU A 22 -1.60 5.47 2.54
C GLU A 22 -2.09 5.94 1.15
N LEU A 23 -1.18 5.99 0.16
CA LEU A 23 -1.50 6.27 -1.25
C LEU A 23 -1.81 5.00 -2.06
N LEU A 24 -1.64 3.81 -1.47
CA LEU A 24 -1.99 2.56 -2.15
C LEU A 24 -3.50 2.44 -2.30
N TYR A 25 -3.93 2.09 -3.52
CA TYR A 25 -5.33 1.77 -3.77
C TYR A 25 -5.71 0.46 -3.04
N VAL A 26 -6.93 0.41 -2.52
CA VAL A 26 -7.47 -0.75 -1.80
C VAL A 26 -8.82 -1.13 -2.36
N GLU A 27 -9.00 -2.40 -2.70
CA GLU A 27 -10.27 -2.93 -3.20
C GLU A 27 -10.78 -4.16 -2.46
N CYS A 28 -12.08 -4.40 -2.58
CA CYS A 28 -12.75 -5.60 -2.12
C CYS A 28 -12.63 -6.70 -3.19
N GLY A 29 -11.98 -7.82 -2.87
CA GLY A 29 -11.88 -8.97 -3.77
C GLY A 29 -13.23 -9.66 -4.05
N ASN A 30 -14.27 -9.38 -3.25
CA ASN A 30 -15.60 -9.98 -3.43
C ASN A 30 -16.53 -9.15 -4.34
N CYS A 31 -16.50 -7.82 -4.26
CA CYS A 31 -17.41 -6.95 -5.03
C CYS A 31 -16.71 -5.90 -5.90
N GLY A 32 -15.38 -5.79 -5.84
CA GLY A 32 -14.58 -4.79 -6.55
C GLY A 32 -14.74 -3.36 -6.01
N ALA A 33 -15.52 -3.15 -4.95
CA ALA A 33 -15.72 -1.81 -4.42
C ALA A 33 -14.42 -1.26 -3.79
N PRO A 34 -14.11 0.03 -4.00
CA PRO A 34 -12.98 0.68 -3.32
C PRO A 34 -13.22 0.70 -1.81
N ILE A 35 -12.17 0.47 -1.03
CA ILE A 35 -12.23 0.52 0.43
C ILE A 35 -11.47 1.73 0.93
N MET A 36 -12.18 2.61 1.62
CA MET A 36 -11.56 3.75 2.29
C MET A 36 -11.01 3.30 3.64
N TRP A 37 -9.69 3.29 3.78
CA TRP A 37 -9.03 3.14 5.06
C TRP A 37 -8.77 4.49 5.71
N GLY A 38 -8.85 4.52 7.03
CA GLY A 38 -8.40 5.68 7.80
C GLY A 38 -6.87 5.75 7.80
N GLU A 39 -6.36 6.97 8.03
CA GLU A 39 -4.94 7.26 8.09
C GLU A 39 -4.17 6.30 9.01
N GLY A 40 -3.02 5.83 8.53
CA GLY A 40 -2.08 4.95 9.23
C GLY A 40 -2.45 3.47 9.19
N ARG A 41 -3.61 3.12 8.63
CA ARG A 41 -4.07 1.73 8.58
C ARG A 41 -3.27 0.89 7.58
N ALA A 42 -2.94 1.43 6.41
CA ALA A 42 -2.12 0.71 5.44
C ALA A 42 -0.71 0.47 6.00
N THR A 43 -0.14 1.51 6.60
CA THR A 43 1.15 1.45 7.32
C THR A 43 1.15 0.37 8.39
N HIS A 44 0.10 0.29 9.21
CA HIS A 44 0.00 -0.71 10.27
C HIS A 44 -0.09 -2.14 9.73
N ILE A 45 -0.86 -2.36 8.67
CA ILE A 45 -1.04 -3.69 8.05
C ILE A 45 0.26 -4.17 7.42
N LEU A 46 0.97 -3.30 6.70
CA LEU A 46 2.27 -3.64 6.09
C LEU A 46 3.33 -3.95 7.14
N ALA A 47 3.37 -3.17 8.23
CA ALA A 47 4.27 -3.43 9.34
C ALA A 47 3.97 -4.81 9.99
N GLN A 48 2.70 -5.19 10.14
CA GLN A 48 2.33 -6.52 10.63
C GLN A 48 2.74 -7.63 9.66
N ALA A 49 2.69 -7.37 8.36
CA ALA A 49 3.11 -8.31 7.32
C ALA A 49 4.65 -8.40 7.17
N GLY A 50 5.41 -7.52 7.84
CA GLY A 50 6.86 -7.45 7.72
C GLY A 50 7.35 -6.90 6.38
N ILE A 51 6.54 -6.10 5.70
CA ILE A 51 6.84 -5.53 4.38
C ILE A 51 7.46 -4.16 4.57
N ASP A 52 8.65 -3.94 3.99
CA ASP A 52 9.32 -2.65 4.04
C ASP A 52 8.63 -1.69 3.03
N PRO A 53 8.27 -0.46 3.41
CA PRO A 53 7.77 0.55 2.48
C PRO A 53 8.68 0.83 1.28
N LEU A 54 9.97 0.50 1.38
CA LEU A 54 10.92 0.56 0.25
C LEU A 54 10.66 -0.50 -0.84
N GLU A 55 9.96 -1.59 -0.52
CA GLU A 55 9.59 -2.64 -1.47
C GLU A 55 8.31 -2.31 -2.26
N LEU A 56 7.62 -1.25 -1.85
CA LEU A 56 6.37 -0.79 -2.43
C LEU A 56 6.63 0.31 -3.46
N ASP A 57 5.77 0.31 -4.49
CA ASP A 57 5.73 1.35 -5.51
C ASP A 57 4.29 1.53 -6.00
N ALA A 58 4.10 2.45 -6.96
CA ALA A 58 2.78 2.78 -7.49
C ALA A 58 2.09 1.63 -8.27
N SER A 59 2.79 0.53 -8.55
CA SER A 59 2.20 -0.67 -9.15
C SER A 59 1.64 -1.65 -8.11
N CYS A 60 1.84 -1.39 -6.82
CA CYS A 60 1.27 -2.21 -5.76
C CYS A 60 -0.21 -1.86 -5.51
N LEU A 61 -1.00 -2.90 -5.27
CA LEU A 61 -2.44 -2.87 -5.01
C LEU A 61 -2.75 -3.70 -3.76
N LEU A 62 -3.60 -3.20 -2.88
CA LEU A 62 -4.10 -3.94 -1.72
C LEU A 62 -5.49 -4.52 -2.03
N VAL A 63 -5.66 -5.82 -1.78
CA VAL A 63 -6.95 -6.51 -1.97
C VAL A 63 -7.35 -7.19 -0.68
N THR A 64 -8.58 -6.91 -0.24
CA THR A 64 -9.20 -7.57 0.92
C THR A 64 -10.07 -8.75 0.49
N ASP A 65 -10.27 -9.76 1.34
CA ASP A 65 -11.19 -10.86 1.04
C ASP A 65 -12.67 -10.44 1.05
N ALA A 66 -13.01 -9.39 1.80
CA ALA A 66 -14.34 -8.81 1.84
C ALA A 66 -14.31 -7.36 2.36
N CYS A 67 -15.45 -6.67 2.27
CA CYS A 67 -15.63 -5.34 2.82
C CYS A 67 -16.91 -5.23 3.66
N PRO A 68 -17.10 -4.14 4.43
CA PRO A 68 -18.28 -3.92 5.27
C PRO A 68 -19.62 -3.91 4.51
N LEU A 69 -19.58 -3.70 3.19
CA LEU A 69 -20.77 -3.74 2.33
C LEU A 69 -21.14 -5.18 1.93
N CYS A 70 -20.16 -6.09 1.86
CA CYS A 70 -20.41 -7.50 1.52
C CYS A 70 -20.77 -8.33 2.76
N THR A 71 -20.17 -8.02 3.91
CA THR A 71 -20.33 -8.82 5.12
C THR A 71 -20.13 -7.97 6.37
N ASN A 72 -20.74 -8.39 7.48
CA ASN A 72 -20.64 -7.69 8.77
C ASN A 72 -19.45 -8.20 9.62
N ARG A 73 -18.41 -8.73 8.97
CA ARG A 73 -17.19 -9.17 9.67
C ARG A 73 -16.36 -7.96 10.08
N ARG A 74 -15.60 -8.09 11.16
CA ARG A 74 -14.67 -7.04 11.63
C ARG A 74 -13.22 -7.29 11.27
N GLN A 75 -12.91 -8.49 10.77
CA GLN A 75 -11.57 -8.91 10.43
C GLN A 75 -11.57 -9.37 8.97
N TYR A 76 -10.60 -8.87 8.23
CA TYR A 76 -10.38 -9.13 6.82
C TYR A 76 -8.92 -9.48 6.64
N SER A 77 -8.64 -10.43 5.77
CA SER A 77 -7.29 -10.68 5.26
C SER A 77 -6.98 -9.69 4.15
N VAL A 78 -5.70 -9.32 4.03
CA VAL A 78 -5.20 -8.40 3.01
C VAL A 78 -4.11 -9.10 2.23
N GLN A 79 -4.18 -9.01 0.92
CA GLN A 79 -3.15 -9.47 -0.01
C GLN A 79 -2.62 -8.27 -0.79
N ILE A 80 -1.34 -8.32 -1.15
CA ILE A 80 -0.68 -7.28 -1.94
C ILE A 80 -0.35 -7.86 -3.30
N PHE A 81 -0.84 -7.20 -4.34
CA PHE A 81 -0.58 -7.55 -5.72
C PHE A 81 0.29 -6.49 -6.35
N ARG A 82 1.19 -6.91 -7.25
CA ARG A 82 1.93 -5.98 -8.12
C ARG A 82 1.33 -6.06 -9.52
N VAL A 83 0.73 -4.97 -9.96
CA VAL A 83 0.11 -4.84 -11.27
C VAL A 83 1.21 -4.54 -12.28
N SER A 84 1.63 -5.55 -13.04
CA SER A 84 2.49 -5.32 -14.19
C SER A 84 1.63 -4.75 -15.32
N CYS A 85 2.12 -3.72 -16.00
CA CYS A 85 1.55 -3.32 -17.28
C CYS A 85 1.89 -4.43 -18.30
N GLU A 86 1.05 -5.46 -18.40
CA GLU A 86 1.12 -6.35 -19.54
C GLU A 86 0.88 -5.51 -20.79
N THR A 87 1.81 -5.65 -21.74
CA THR A 87 1.80 -4.94 -23.02
C THR A 87 0.40 -5.04 -23.63
N PRO A 88 -0.22 -3.95 -24.12
CA PRO A 88 -1.53 -4.05 -24.75
C PRO A 88 -1.46 -5.17 -25.79
N LEU A 89 -2.36 -6.15 -25.68
CA LEU A 89 -2.54 -7.20 -26.67
C LEU A 89 -2.46 -6.52 -28.03
N ARG A 90 -1.41 -6.85 -28.80
CA ARG A 90 -1.32 -6.48 -30.20
C ARG A 90 -2.64 -6.91 -30.80
N PHE A 91 -3.48 -5.94 -31.19
CA PHE A 91 -4.63 -6.21 -32.04
C PHE A 91 -4.05 -6.82 -33.33
N GLY A 92 -4.02 -8.15 -33.36
CA GLY A 92 -3.69 -8.94 -34.52
C GLY A 92 -4.85 -8.82 -35.49
N THR A 93 -4.55 -8.20 -36.61
CA THR A 93 -5.17 -8.34 -37.93
C THR A 93 -6.29 -9.38 -38.06
N ALA A 94 -7.44 -8.92 -38.55
CA ALA A 94 -8.26 -9.64 -39.51
C ALA A 94 -8.65 -8.67 -40.63
#